data_AF-A0A835P662-F1
#
_entry.id   AF-A0A835P662-F1
#
_cell.length_a   1.000
_cell.length_b   1.000
_cell.length_c   1.000
_cell.angle_alpha   90.00
_cell.angle_beta   90.00
_cell.angle_gamma   90.00
#
_symmetry.space_group_name_H-M   'P 1'
#
loop_
_entity.id
_entity.type
_entity.pdbx_description
1 polymer ?
#
loop_
_entity_poly.entity_id
_entity_poly.type
_entity_poly.pdbx_seq_one_letter_code
_entity_poly.pdbx_strand_id
1 'polypeptide(L)'
;MLPLDATSNLSDLHPPIGDGVEFLLQIQLNSYSCGGLVIGATSHHRVADGQSMSNFFTSWANMVRRGTGPHPPPFLDREAIVVPRNLPRVEFNHREVEFRPPVDSLHEATDPTATCKVENLKVFFPSDFIARLKALVPERRCSTFEVLLAHLWRGISKARGLPESQVTKVRVAVNGRARMRPVVPAEFFGNLVLWAHPTATVRELAAEGGGLANAVRIIHEAVERVDDRYFRSFIDFGEVECGDMEATAPATGSMLCPNLEVDSWLRFNFHELDFGSGARARSCLRICRWRG
;
A
#
# COMPACT_ATOMS: atom_id res chain seq x y z
N MET A 1 -1.84 12.20 -7.00
CA MET A 1 -1.53 13.56 -7.45
C MET A 1 -1.67 14.41 -6.23
N LEU A 2 -1.04 13.96 -5.14
CA LEU A 2 -0.42 14.97 -4.32
C LEU A 2 0.45 15.78 -5.31
N PRO A 3 0.27 17.10 -5.41
CA PRO A 3 1.27 17.95 -6.02
C PRO A 3 2.48 17.83 -5.09
N LEU A 4 3.25 16.76 -5.32
CA LEU A 4 4.47 16.47 -4.62
C LEU A 4 5.52 17.30 -5.32
N ASP A 5 5.60 18.57 -4.95
CA ASP A 5 6.88 19.26 -5.02
C ASP A 5 7.76 18.59 -3.97
N ALA A 6 8.29 17.42 -4.37
CA ALA A 6 9.58 17.01 -3.87
C ALA A 6 10.50 18.22 -4.09
N THR A 7 11.49 18.43 -3.23
CA THR A 7 12.66 19.24 -3.64
C THR A 7 12.98 18.85 -5.09
N SER A 8 12.94 19.81 -6.01
CA SER A 8 12.91 19.61 -7.48
C SER A 8 13.81 18.45 -7.97
N ASN A 9 14.94 18.28 -7.29
CA ASN A 9 15.97 17.27 -7.51
C ASN A 9 15.52 15.79 -7.37
N LEU A 10 14.44 15.46 -6.65
CA LEU A 10 13.99 14.06 -6.50
C LEU A 10 13.12 13.58 -7.66
N SER A 11 12.38 14.47 -8.31
CA SER A 11 11.64 14.16 -9.55
C SER A 11 12.58 13.72 -10.65
N ASP A 12 13.73 14.38 -10.75
CA ASP A 12 14.75 14.13 -11.77
C ASP A 12 15.39 12.74 -11.66
N LEU A 13 15.24 12.06 -10.52
CA LEU A 13 15.77 10.72 -10.31
C LEU A 13 14.87 9.63 -10.91
N HIS A 14 13.65 9.95 -11.33
CA HIS A 14 12.71 9.02 -11.93
C HIS A 14 12.48 9.35 -13.41
N PRO A 15 12.19 8.33 -14.25
CA PRO A 15 11.77 8.57 -15.62
C PRO A 15 10.61 9.56 -15.68
N PRO A 16 10.62 10.52 -16.63
CA PRO A 16 9.50 11.43 -16.81
C PRO A 16 8.25 10.62 -17.17
N ILE A 17 7.15 10.96 -16.51
CA ILE A 17 5.84 10.33 -16.73
C ILE A 17 5.09 11.27 -17.68
N GLY A 18 4.90 10.85 -18.92
CA GLY A 18 4.10 11.59 -19.91
C GLY A 18 2.60 11.54 -19.62
N ASP A 19 1.82 12.20 -20.47
CA ASP A 19 0.37 12.15 -20.42
C ASP A 19 -0.12 10.81 -21.01
N GLY A 20 -0.40 9.84 -20.14
CA GLY A 20 -0.94 8.53 -20.51
C GLY A 20 0.07 7.38 -20.39
N VAL A 21 -0.44 6.14 -20.40
CA VAL A 21 0.36 4.92 -20.17
C VAL A 21 1.07 4.48 -21.45
N GLU A 22 2.29 4.95 -21.66
CA GLU A 22 3.13 4.48 -22.79
C GLU A 22 3.91 3.21 -22.44
N PHE A 23 4.43 3.13 -21.21
CA PHE A 23 5.25 2.01 -20.74
C PHE A 23 4.74 1.44 -19.41
N LEU A 24 4.75 0.12 -19.27
CA LEU A 24 4.34 -0.56 -18.03
C LEU A 24 5.41 -0.46 -16.93
N LEU A 25 6.67 -0.35 -17.31
CA LEU A 25 7.82 -0.19 -16.42
C LEU A 25 8.88 0.66 -17.13
N GLN A 26 9.36 1.68 -16.44
CA GLN A 26 10.48 2.52 -16.87
C GLN A 26 11.54 2.52 -15.77
N ILE A 27 12.81 2.47 -16.17
CA ILE A 27 13.97 2.43 -15.26
C ILE A 27 14.95 3.52 -15.71
N GLN A 28 15.44 4.31 -14.76
CA GLN A 28 16.47 5.33 -14.97
C GLN A 28 17.67 5.05 -14.07
N LEU A 29 18.86 5.07 -14.66
CA LEU A 29 20.13 4.90 -13.96
C LEU A 29 20.81 6.27 -13.82
N ASN A 30 20.92 6.77 -12.59
CA ASN A 30 21.50 8.06 -12.28
C ASN A 30 22.89 7.85 -11.68
N SER A 31 23.93 8.01 -12.50
CA SER A 31 25.32 7.88 -12.07
C SER A 31 25.87 9.21 -11.58
N TYR A 32 26.51 9.20 -10.42
CA TYR A 32 27.12 10.37 -9.80
C TYR A 32 28.64 10.36 -10.01
N SER A 33 29.25 11.54 -10.09
CA SER A 33 30.70 11.71 -10.26
C SER A 33 31.53 11.07 -9.14
N CYS A 34 30.96 10.88 -7.95
CA CYS A 34 31.58 10.18 -6.84
C CYS A 34 31.51 8.64 -6.93
N GLY A 35 30.99 8.09 -8.03
CA GLY A 35 30.79 6.65 -8.22
C GLY A 35 29.49 6.09 -7.62
N GLY A 36 28.65 6.94 -7.03
CA GLY A 36 27.32 6.55 -6.55
C GLY A 36 26.35 6.27 -7.72
N LEU A 37 25.43 5.34 -7.52
CA LEU A 37 24.35 5.03 -8.47
C LEU A 37 23.00 5.11 -7.76
N VAL A 38 22.05 5.82 -8.37
CA VAL A 38 20.63 5.80 -7.97
C VAL A 38 19.82 5.18 -9.10
N ILE A 39 19.07 4.13 -8.77
CA ILE A 39 18.14 3.47 -9.70
C ILE A 39 16.74 4.01 -9.41
N GLY A 40 16.23 4.84 -10.32
CA GLY A 40 14.83 5.27 -10.32
C GLY A 40 13.99 4.30 -11.13
N ALA A 41 12.80 3.98 -10.63
CA ALA A 41 11.85 3.16 -11.38
C ALA A 41 10.44 3.72 -11.25
N THR A 42 9.67 3.60 -12.33
CA THR A 42 8.25 3.93 -12.41
C THR A 42 7.53 2.74 -13.01
N SER A 43 6.48 2.25 -12.36
CA SER A 43 5.72 1.07 -12.80
C SER A 43 4.22 1.34 -12.79
N HIS A 44 3.51 0.79 -13.76
CA HIS A 44 2.06 0.86 -13.81
C HIS A 44 1.44 -0.12 -12.80
N HIS A 45 0.81 0.42 -11.75
CA HIS A 45 0.34 -0.39 -10.62
C HIS A 45 -0.72 -1.44 -10.99
N ARG A 46 -1.46 -1.30 -12.12
CA ARG A 46 -2.36 -2.38 -12.59
C ARG A 46 -1.62 -3.67 -12.95
N VAL A 47 -0.32 -3.60 -13.25
CA VAL A 47 0.48 -4.77 -13.65
C VAL A 47 0.92 -5.59 -12.44
N ALA A 48 1.35 -4.95 -11.37
CA ALA A 48 2.01 -5.63 -10.26
C ALA A 48 1.81 -4.88 -8.93
N ASP A 49 1.59 -5.64 -7.85
CA ASP A 49 1.66 -5.11 -6.49
C ASP A 49 3.12 -5.02 -5.98
N GLY A 50 3.30 -4.48 -4.77
CA GLY A 50 4.62 -4.30 -4.16
C GLY A 50 5.41 -5.60 -3.99
N GLN A 51 4.76 -6.74 -3.75
CA GLN A 51 5.47 -8.02 -3.65
C GLN A 51 5.98 -8.48 -5.02
N SER A 52 5.14 -8.40 -6.06
CA SER A 52 5.55 -8.69 -7.43
C SER A 52 6.73 -7.82 -7.86
N MET A 53 6.69 -6.52 -7.55
CA MET A 53 7.80 -5.62 -7.84
C MET A 53 9.06 -5.94 -7.02
N SER A 54 8.93 -6.28 -5.74
CA SER A 54 10.04 -6.75 -4.91
C SER A 54 10.72 -7.99 -5.52
N ASN A 55 9.93 -8.96 -5.99
CA ASN A 55 10.45 -10.16 -6.66
C ASN A 55 11.17 -9.81 -7.96
N PHE A 56 10.62 -8.88 -8.76
CA PHE A 56 11.24 -8.40 -9.99
C PHE A 56 12.62 -7.79 -9.72
N PHE A 57 12.72 -6.82 -8.80
CA PHE A 57 14.00 -6.16 -8.51
C PHE A 57 15.02 -7.13 -7.93
N THR A 58 14.58 -8.08 -7.09
CA THR A 58 15.45 -9.12 -6.54
C THR A 58 15.99 -10.02 -7.64
N SER A 59 15.13 -10.42 -8.57
CA SER A 59 15.52 -11.26 -9.71
C SER A 59 16.45 -10.52 -10.67
N TRP A 60 16.19 -9.23 -10.92
CA TRP A 60 17.06 -8.40 -11.74
C TRP A 60 18.46 -8.24 -11.10
N ALA A 61 18.52 -7.96 -9.80
CA ALA A 61 19.79 -7.87 -9.07
C ALA A 61 20.58 -9.20 -9.12
N ASN A 62 19.90 -10.34 -8.92
CA ASN A 62 20.52 -11.66 -9.01
C ASN A 62 21.02 -11.98 -10.42
N MET A 63 20.27 -11.61 -11.46
CA MET A 63 20.69 -11.78 -12.85
C MET A 63 21.98 -11.00 -13.13
N VAL A 64 22.04 -9.73 -12.73
CA VAL A 64 23.25 -8.89 -12.93
C VAL A 64 24.45 -9.47 -12.17
N ARG A 65 24.25 -9.90 -10.92
CA ARG A 65 25.35 -10.35 -10.06
C ARG A 65 25.84 -11.77 -10.37
N ARG A 66 24.93 -12.69 -10.69
CA ARG A 66 25.21 -14.14 -10.72
C ARG A 66 24.93 -14.77 -12.09
N GLY A 67 24.32 -14.04 -13.03
CA GLY A 67 23.83 -14.61 -14.29
C GLY A 67 22.68 -15.62 -14.10
N THR A 68 22.03 -15.62 -12.93
CA THR A 68 20.96 -16.57 -12.61
C THR A 68 19.59 -15.90 -12.80
N GLY A 69 18.72 -16.56 -13.56
CA GLY A 69 17.31 -16.19 -13.69
C GLY A 69 16.52 -16.30 -12.37
N PRO A 70 15.27 -15.82 -12.37
CA PRO A 70 14.38 -15.98 -11.22
C PRO A 70 14.22 -17.47 -10.89
N HIS A 71 14.47 -17.84 -9.64
CA HIS A 71 14.25 -19.19 -9.13
C HIS A 71 13.56 -19.13 -7.76
N PRO A 72 12.30 -19.63 -7.63
CA PRO A 72 11.49 -20.20 -8.70
C PRO A 72 11.13 -19.16 -9.78
N PRO A 73 10.75 -19.59 -11.00
CA PRO A 73 10.28 -18.67 -12.01
C PRO A 73 9.00 -17.95 -11.54
N PRO A 74 8.71 -16.73 -12.03
CA PRO A 74 7.47 -16.05 -11.69
C PRO A 74 6.27 -16.86 -12.15
N PHE A 75 5.24 -16.93 -11.32
CA PHE A 75 3.97 -17.55 -11.68
C PHE A 75 3.11 -16.50 -12.39
N LEU A 76 2.88 -16.69 -13.69
CA LEU A 76 2.28 -15.69 -14.58
C LEU A 76 0.80 -15.94 -14.91
N ASP A 77 0.29 -17.14 -14.64
CA ASP A 77 -1.09 -17.52 -14.96
C ASP A 77 -2.09 -16.87 -14.00
N ARG A 78 -2.56 -15.67 -14.34
CA ARG A 78 -3.50 -14.91 -13.50
C ARG A 78 -4.87 -15.56 -13.42
N GLU A 79 -5.28 -16.18 -14.51
CA GLU A 79 -6.59 -16.82 -14.64
C GLU A 79 -6.67 -18.06 -13.75
N ALA A 80 -5.55 -18.76 -13.52
CA ALA A 80 -5.52 -19.86 -12.54
C ALA A 80 -5.70 -19.43 -11.07
N ILE A 81 -5.48 -18.16 -10.74
CA ILE A 81 -5.59 -17.65 -9.35
C ILE A 81 -6.94 -16.98 -9.10
N VAL A 82 -7.38 -16.14 -10.03
CA VAL A 82 -8.59 -15.32 -9.90
C VAL A 82 -9.76 -16.03 -10.56
N VAL A 83 -10.14 -17.18 -9.99
CA VAL A 83 -11.24 -18.01 -10.49
C VAL A 83 -12.48 -17.82 -9.61
N PRO A 84 -13.61 -17.32 -10.17
CA PRO A 84 -14.89 -17.31 -9.47
C PRO A 84 -15.34 -18.71 -9.08
N ARG A 85 -16.13 -18.82 -8.02
CA ARG A 85 -16.73 -20.11 -7.64
C ARG A 85 -17.76 -20.53 -8.69
N ASN A 86 -17.96 -21.85 -8.82
CA ASN A 86 -18.94 -22.43 -9.76
C ASN A 86 -20.35 -21.81 -9.60
N LEU A 87 -20.74 -21.50 -8.36
CA LEU A 87 -21.86 -20.63 -8.07
C LEU A 87 -21.32 -19.38 -7.35
N PRO A 88 -21.19 -18.24 -8.06
CA PRO A 88 -20.73 -17.00 -7.45
C PRO A 88 -21.60 -16.61 -6.26
N ARG A 89 -20.97 -16.27 -5.13
CA ARG A 89 -21.65 -15.90 -3.89
C ARG A 89 -20.98 -14.68 -3.27
N VAL A 90 -21.58 -13.51 -3.45
CA VAL A 90 -21.14 -12.28 -2.78
C VAL A 90 -21.57 -12.35 -1.31
N GLU A 91 -20.60 -12.42 -0.40
CA GLU A 91 -20.82 -12.58 1.05
C GLU A 91 -20.57 -11.30 1.85
N PHE A 92 -19.92 -10.31 1.22
CA PHE A 92 -19.57 -9.03 1.83
C PHE A 92 -19.97 -7.87 0.93
N ASN A 93 -20.13 -6.69 1.53
CA ASN A 93 -20.48 -5.48 0.82
C ASN A 93 -19.25 -4.87 0.12
N HIS A 94 -19.06 -5.22 -1.15
CA HIS A 94 -18.00 -4.64 -1.98
C HIS A 94 -18.42 -3.35 -2.70
N ARG A 95 -19.74 -3.09 -2.82
CA ARG A 95 -20.33 -1.91 -3.49
C ARG A 95 -20.12 -0.58 -2.77
N GLU A 96 -19.74 -0.62 -1.51
CA GLU A 96 -19.51 0.58 -0.68
C GLU A 96 -18.09 0.59 -0.07
N VAL A 97 -17.29 -0.43 -0.36
CA VAL A 97 -15.95 -0.61 0.21
C VAL A 97 -14.90 -0.49 -0.88
N GLU A 98 -14.87 -1.42 -1.84
CA GLU A 98 -13.92 -1.38 -2.96
C GLU A 98 -14.44 -0.61 -4.16
N PHE A 99 -15.76 -0.64 -4.36
CA PHE A 99 -16.43 -0.01 -5.49
C PHE A 99 -17.48 0.98 -5.01
N ARG A 100 -17.95 1.82 -5.93
CA ARG A 100 -19.12 2.69 -5.79
C ARG A 100 -19.78 2.87 -7.16
N PRO A 101 -21.09 3.16 -7.22
CA PRO A 101 -21.73 3.54 -8.47
C PRO A 101 -21.02 4.77 -9.09
N PRO A 102 -21.03 4.90 -10.43
CA PRO A 102 -20.65 6.14 -11.09
C PRO A 102 -21.48 7.28 -10.50
N VAL A 103 -20.79 8.34 -10.09
CA VAL A 103 -21.48 9.55 -9.66
C VAL A 103 -21.50 10.47 -10.88
N ASP A 104 -22.69 10.80 -11.37
CA ASP A 104 -22.84 11.87 -12.37
C ASP A 104 -22.11 13.11 -11.84
N SER A 105 -21.19 13.65 -12.63
CA SER A 105 -20.12 14.57 -12.23
C SER A 105 -20.61 15.98 -11.82
N LEU A 106 -21.76 16.09 -11.16
CA LEU A 106 -22.41 17.34 -10.81
C LEU A 106 -22.19 17.78 -9.36
N HIS A 107 -21.67 16.93 -8.45
CA HIS A 107 -21.58 17.31 -7.03
C HIS A 107 -20.39 16.76 -6.24
N GLU A 108 -19.17 16.83 -6.78
CA GLU A 108 -17.97 16.96 -5.94
C GLU A 108 -17.17 18.19 -6.35
N ALA A 109 -17.75 19.36 -6.09
CA ALA A 109 -16.98 20.60 -6.07
C ALA A 109 -16.05 20.57 -4.85
N THR A 110 -14.91 19.88 -4.97
CA THR A 110 -13.76 20.25 -4.16
C THR A 110 -13.32 21.62 -4.65
N ASP A 111 -13.40 22.64 -3.80
CA ASP A 111 -12.88 23.97 -4.06
C ASP A 111 -11.43 23.85 -4.58
N PRO A 112 -11.17 24.13 -5.87
CA PRO A 112 -9.83 24.01 -6.46
C PRO A 112 -8.81 24.94 -5.80
N THR A 113 -9.26 25.90 -4.99
CA THR A 113 -8.43 26.94 -4.38
C THR A 113 -7.89 26.58 -2.99
N ALA A 114 -8.41 25.52 -2.35
CA ALA A 114 -7.92 25.03 -1.06
C ALA A 114 -6.58 24.28 -1.22
N THR A 115 -5.52 25.03 -1.50
CA THR A 115 -4.15 24.50 -1.59
C THR A 115 -3.62 24.23 -0.18
N CYS A 116 -3.73 22.98 0.28
CA CYS A 116 -3.00 22.53 1.46
C CYS A 116 -1.56 22.22 1.05
N LYS A 117 -0.58 22.99 1.55
CA LYS A 117 0.83 22.65 1.38
C LYS A 117 1.12 21.36 2.14
N VAL A 118 1.41 20.29 1.42
CA VAL A 118 1.78 18.99 1.99
C VAL A 118 3.28 18.81 1.86
N GLU A 119 3.95 18.48 2.96
CA GLU A 119 5.39 18.19 2.98
C GLU A 119 5.64 16.71 3.31
N ASN A 120 6.67 16.14 2.69
CA ASN A 120 7.09 14.77 2.97
C ASN A 120 8.01 14.75 4.19
N LEU A 121 7.57 14.06 5.25
CA LEU A 121 8.37 13.89 6.45
C LEU A 121 8.91 12.46 6.53
N LYS A 122 10.21 12.35 6.74
CA LYS A 122 10.85 11.08 7.07
C LYS A 122 10.97 10.96 8.58
N VAL A 123 10.25 10.00 9.15
CA VAL A 123 10.30 9.70 10.59
C VAL A 123 11.06 8.40 10.80
N PHE A 124 12.10 8.43 11.64
CA PHE A 124 12.86 7.25 12.02
C PHE A 124 12.35 6.70 13.36
N PHE A 125 12.06 5.41 13.41
CA PHE A 125 11.64 4.70 14.61
C PHE A 125 12.73 3.71 15.04
N PRO A 126 13.53 4.05 16.07
CA PRO A 126 14.53 3.14 16.64
C PRO A 126 13.92 1.81 17.14
N SER A 127 14.71 0.74 17.12
CA SER A 127 14.24 -0.59 17.55
C SER A 127 13.83 -0.65 19.02
N ASP A 128 14.53 0.08 19.90
CA ASP A 128 14.20 0.24 21.32
C ASP A 128 12.89 1.01 21.51
N PHE A 129 12.63 2.02 20.68
CA PHE A 129 11.34 2.73 20.67
C PHE A 129 10.19 1.80 20.27
N ILE A 130 10.37 1.00 19.21
CA ILE A 130 9.38 -0.01 18.79
C ILE A 130 9.15 -1.02 19.92
N ALA A 131 10.21 -1.49 20.58
CA ALA A 131 10.12 -2.42 21.69
C ALA A 131 9.32 -1.83 22.87
N ARG A 132 9.55 -0.57 23.22
CA ARG A 132 8.76 0.16 24.22
C ARG A 132 7.29 0.25 23.84
N LEU A 133 6.98 0.59 22.58
CA LEU A 133 5.60 0.63 22.11
C LEU A 133 4.90 -0.74 22.23
N LYS A 134 5.59 -1.83 21.86
CA LYS A 134 5.04 -3.19 22.01
C LYS A 134 4.80 -3.56 23.47
N ALA A 135 5.66 -3.12 24.38
CA ALA A 135 5.50 -3.38 25.82
C ALA A 135 4.28 -2.66 26.44
N LEU A 136 3.79 -1.59 25.81
CA LEU A 136 2.57 -0.89 26.23
C LEU A 136 1.28 -1.57 25.79
N VAL A 137 1.37 -2.62 24.95
CA VAL A 137 0.21 -3.39 24.49
C VAL A 137 0.12 -4.67 25.34
N PRO A 138 -0.95 -4.85 26.14
CA PRO A 138 -1.06 -5.97 27.08
C PRO A 138 -1.10 -7.34 26.38
N GLU A 139 -1.64 -7.40 25.16
CA GLU A 139 -1.63 -8.59 24.33
C GLU A 139 -0.31 -8.68 23.54
N ARG A 140 0.58 -9.61 23.94
CA ARG A 140 1.94 -9.76 23.38
C ARG A 140 1.99 -10.24 21.92
N ARG A 141 0.86 -10.30 21.21
CA ARG A 141 0.75 -10.74 19.80
C ARG A 141 0.54 -9.59 18.83
N CYS A 142 1.18 -8.43 19.06
CA CYS A 142 1.17 -7.35 18.08
C CYS A 142 2.43 -7.35 17.20
N SER A 143 2.23 -7.19 15.89
CA SER A 143 3.31 -7.03 14.93
C SER A 143 3.93 -5.62 15.01
N THR A 144 5.14 -5.47 14.48
CA THR A 144 5.79 -4.15 14.34
C THR A 144 4.95 -3.21 13.47
N PHE A 145 4.28 -3.74 12.44
CA PHE A 145 3.40 -2.97 11.57
C PHE A 145 2.21 -2.40 12.35
N GLU A 146 1.47 -3.24 13.07
CA GLU A 146 0.27 -2.82 13.81
C GLU A 146 0.58 -1.77 14.86
N VAL A 147 1.65 -1.96 15.64
CA VAL A 147 1.98 -1.00 16.71
C VAL A 147 2.46 0.35 16.17
N LEU A 148 3.24 0.35 15.07
CA LEU A 148 3.67 1.59 14.42
C LEU A 148 2.49 2.30 13.75
N LEU A 149 1.61 1.56 13.09
CA LEU A 149 0.43 2.14 12.47
C LEU A 149 -0.52 2.73 13.51
N ALA A 150 -0.76 2.01 14.61
CA ALA A 150 -1.55 2.51 15.73
C ALA A 150 -0.94 3.79 16.32
N HIS A 151 0.38 3.81 16.54
CA HIS A 151 1.08 5.00 17.03
C HIS A 151 0.93 6.19 16.08
N LEU A 152 1.15 5.98 14.77
CA LEU A 152 1.01 7.02 13.75
C LEU A 152 -0.43 7.50 13.61
N TRP A 153 -1.41 6.60 13.58
CA TRP A 153 -2.83 6.94 13.43
C TRP A 153 -3.30 7.83 14.58
N ARG A 154 -2.90 7.51 15.82
CA ARG A 154 -3.16 8.33 17.01
C ARG A 154 -2.48 9.70 16.89
N GLY A 155 -1.18 9.71 16.56
CA GLY A 155 -0.40 10.93 16.44
C GLY A 155 -0.92 11.88 15.37
N ILE A 156 -1.27 11.36 14.19
CA ILE A 156 -1.81 12.13 13.06
C ILE A 156 -3.21 12.64 13.38
N SER A 157 -4.07 11.83 13.99
CA SER A 157 -5.41 12.28 14.42
C SER A 157 -5.34 13.43 15.42
N LYS A 158 -4.39 13.37 16.36
CA LYS A 158 -4.11 14.46 17.31
C LYS A 158 -3.55 15.70 16.62
N ALA A 159 -2.57 15.53 15.72
CA ALA A 159 -1.94 16.64 15.00
C ALA A 159 -2.92 17.38 14.08
N ARG A 160 -3.93 16.68 13.55
CA ARG A 160 -5.02 17.27 12.75
C ARG A 160 -6.05 18.04 13.59
N GLY A 161 -5.99 17.97 14.93
CA GLY A 161 -6.96 18.64 15.80
C GLY A 161 -8.40 18.18 15.59
N LEU A 162 -8.60 16.91 15.20
CA LEU A 162 -9.93 16.38 14.90
C LEU A 162 -10.81 16.33 16.15
N PRO A 163 -12.13 16.60 16.05
CA PRO A 163 -13.05 16.44 17.16
C PRO A 163 -13.06 15.02 17.71
N GLU A 164 -13.29 14.85 19.00
CA GLU A 164 -13.34 13.52 19.63
C GLU A 164 -14.37 12.57 19.00
N SER A 165 -15.51 13.11 18.55
CA SER A 165 -16.58 12.37 17.90
C SER A 165 -16.28 12.02 16.44
N GLN A 166 -15.22 12.58 15.85
CA GLN A 166 -14.85 12.32 14.47
C GLN A 166 -14.47 10.86 14.28
N VAL A 167 -15.17 10.17 13.38
CA VAL A 167 -14.78 8.86 12.89
C VAL A 167 -13.65 9.02 11.88
N THR A 168 -12.58 8.26 12.05
CA THR A 168 -11.44 8.18 11.14
C THR A 168 -11.21 6.72 10.75
N LYS A 169 -10.73 6.50 9.52
CA LYS A 169 -10.40 5.18 8.99
C LYS A 169 -8.96 5.16 8.49
N VAL A 170 -8.31 4.01 8.58
CA VAL A 170 -7.05 3.77 7.87
C VAL A 170 -7.31 2.72 6.79
N ARG A 171 -6.94 3.02 5.55
CA ARG A 171 -6.93 2.04 4.45
C ARG A 171 -5.59 1.29 4.49
N VAL A 172 -5.65 -0.02 4.74
CA VAL A 172 -4.48 -0.88 4.93
C VAL A 172 -4.41 -1.92 3.81
N ALA A 173 -3.31 -1.93 3.05
CA ALA A 173 -3.07 -2.97 2.05
C ALA A 173 -2.89 -4.36 2.69
N VAL A 174 -3.67 -5.35 2.26
CA VAL A 174 -3.61 -6.74 2.71
C VAL A 174 -3.26 -7.66 1.56
N ASN A 175 -2.13 -8.34 1.68
CA ASN A 175 -1.67 -9.32 0.70
C ASN A 175 -2.44 -10.65 0.83
N GLY A 176 -3.09 -11.06 -0.25
CA GLY A 176 -3.92 -12.26 -0.34
C GLY A 176 -3.16 -13.57 -0.53
N ARG A 177 -1.88 -13.53 -0.93
CA ARG A 177 -1.16 -14.75 -1.36
C ARG A 177 -1.17 -15.88 -0.32
N ALA A 178 -0.82 -15.55 0.92
CA ALA A 178 -0.81 -16.50 2.04
C ALA A 178 -2.19 -16.74 2.66
N ARG A 179 -3.19 -15.94 2.30
CA ARG A 179 -4.52 -15.93 2.91
C ARG A 179 -5.50 -16.81 2.14
N MET A 180 -5.43 -16.78 0.81
CA MET A 180 -6.28 -17.60 -0.04
C MET A 180 -6.01 -19.10 0.15
N ARG A 181 -7.03 -19.91 -0.16
CA ARG A 181 -6.98 -21.37 -0.14
C ARG A 181 -7.45 -21.92 -1.49
N PRO A 182 -6.62 -22.68 -2.23
CA PRO A 182 -5.23 -23.03 -1.92
C PRO A 182 -4.31 -21.80 -1.83
N VAL A 183 -3.19 -21.94 -1.11
CA VAL A 183 -2.20 -20.86 -0.94
C VAL A 183 -1.63 -20.49 -2.31
N VAL A 184 -1.62 -19.20 -2.63
CA VAL A 184 -1.07 -18.70 -3.88
C VAL A 184 0.46 -18.57 -3.73
N PRO A 185 1.26 -19.01 -4.72
CA PRO A 185 2.71 -18.90 -4.69
C PRO A 185 3.18 -17.46 -4.42
N ALA A 186 4.29 -17.32 -3.68
CA ALA A 186 4.89 -16.02 -3.39
C ALA A 186 5.42 -15.34 -4.68
N GLU A 187 5.67 -16.15 -5.70
CA GLU A 187 6.17 -15.81 -7.03
C GLU A 187 5.06 -15.38 -8.00
N PHE A 188 3.79 -15.42 -7.58
CA PHE A 188 2.67 -14.88 -8.35
C PHE A 188 2.92 -13.42 -8.74
N PHE A 189 2.98 -13.18 -10.05
CA PHE A 189 3.26 -11.87 -10.61
C PHE A 189 1.98 -11.17 -11.07
N GLY A 190 1.49 -10.29 -10.20
CA GLY A 190 0.24 -9.56 -10.40
C GLY A 190 -0.12 -8.74 -9.17
N ASN A 191 -1.36 -8.27 -9.13
CA ASN A 191 -1.96 -7.71 -7.93
C ASN A 191 -2.79 -8.80 -7.24
N LEU A 192 -2.48 -9.08 -5.98
CA LEU A 192 -3.35 -9.89 -5.11
C LEU A 192 -3.46 -9.20 -3.75
N VAL A 193 -4.01 -7.99 -3.78
CA VAL A 193 -4.12 -7.10 -2.63
C VAL A 193 -5.55 -6.57 -2.53
N LEU A 194 -6.13 -6.70 -1.34
CA LEU A 194 -7.37 -6.03 -0.95
C LEU A 194 -7.10 -5.11 0.24
N TRP A 195 -8.12 -4.40 0.70
CA TRP A 195 -7.96 -3.33 1.67
C TRP A 195 -8.73 -3.64 2.94
N ALA A 196 -8.05 -3.58 4.09
CA ALA A 196 -8.71 -3.51 5.38
C ALA A 196 -9.00 -2.04 5.72
N HIS A 197 -10.12 -1.82 6.40
CA HIS A 197 -10.57 -0.48 6.80
C HIS A 197 -10.80 -0.39 8.32
N PRO A 198 -9.76 -0.56 9.17
CA PRO A 198 -9.88 -0.25 10.59
C PRO A 198 -10.46 1.15 10.79
N THR A 199 -11.49 1.22 11.63
CA THR A 199 -12.32 2.40 11.84
C THR A 199 -12.43 2.64 13.33
N ALA A 200 -12.21 3.88 13.77
CA ALA A 200 -12.31 4.28 15.16
C ALA A 200 -12.70 5.76 15.26
N THR A 201 -13.25 6.16 16.40
CA THR A 201 -13.38 7.57 16.78
C THR A 201 -12.06 8.12 17.29
N VAL A 202 -11.83 9.43 17.14
CA VAL A 202 -10.66 10.09 17.71
C VAL A 202 -10.61 9.90 19.23
N ARG A 203 -11.76 9.87 19.91
CA ARG A 203 -11.87 9.54 21.34
C ARG A 203 -11.25 8.17 21.68
N GLU A 204 -11.63 7.12 20.96
CA GLU A 204 -11.11 5.77 21.16
C GLU A 204 -9.59 5.69 20.94
N LEU A 205 -9.08 6.47 19.98
CA LEU A 205 -7.65 6.58 19.71
C LEU A 205 -6.93 7.38 20.80
N ALA A 206 -7.52 8.46 21.31
CA ALA A 206 -6.89 9.37 22.27
C ALA A 206 -6.92 8.87 23.72
N ALA A 207 -7.76 7.88 24.04
CA ALA A 207 -7.96 7.36 25.40
C ALA A 207 -6.64 7.12 26.17
N GLU A 208 -6.54 7.73 27.35
CA GLU A 208 -5.39 7.56 28.25
C GLU A 208 -5.30 6.11 28.74
N GLY A 209 -4.07 5.58 28.83
CA GLY A 209 -3.82 4.22 29.32
C GLY A 209 -4.26 3.07 28.41
N GLY A 210 -5.10 3.30 27.38
CA GLY A 210 -5.67 2.24 26.54
C GLY A 210 -5.73 2.50 25.03
N GLY A 211 -5.60 3.76 24.58
CA GLY A 211 -5.82 4.11 23.16
C GLY A 211 -4.86 3.43 22.18
N LEU A 212 -3.60 3.17 22.58
CA LEU A 212 -2.64 2.44 21.74
C LEU A 212 -3.06 0.97 21.58
N ALA A 213 -3.35 0.29 22.69
CA ALA A 213 -3.76 -1.11 22.66
C ALA A 213 -5.08 -1.28 21.89
N ASN A 214 -6.04 -0.37 22.09
CA ASN A 214 -7.30 -0.39 21.36
C ASN A 214 -7.10 -0.19 19.84
N ALA A 215 -6.27 0.78 19.44
CA ALA A 215 -5.94 0.99 18.04
C ALA A 215 -5.26 -0.24 17.41
N VAL A 216 -4.33 -0.88 18.12
CA VAL A 216 -3.68 -2.12 17.68
C VAL A 216 -4.71 -3.22 17.47
N ARG A 217 -5.61 -3.44 18.44
CA ARG A 217 -6.68 -4.44 18.35
C ARG A 217 -7.60 -4.18 17.15
N ILE A 218 -8.05 -2.94 16.95
CA ILE A 218 -8.91 -2.55 15.82
C ILE A 218 -8.22 -2.81 14.48
N ILE A 219 -6.93 -2.48 14.37
CA ILE A 219 -6.14 -2.77 13.16
C ILE A 219 -6.03 -4.27 12.94
N HIS A 220 -5.66 -5.02 13.97
CA HIS A 220 -5.49 -6.47 13.92
C HIS A 220 -6.76 -7.16 13.42
N GLU A 221 -7.90 -6.92 14.10
CA GLU A 221 -9.19 -7.51 13.73
C GLU A 221 -9.63 -7.13 12.32
N ALA A 222 -9.42 -5.87 11.89
CA ALA A 222 -9.75 -5.44 10.54
C ALA A 222 -8.90 -6.14 9.48
N VAL A 223 -7.60 -6.32 9.74
CA VAL A 223 -6.68 -7.01 8.84
C VAL A 223 -6.95 -8.52 8.83
N GLU A 224 -7.33 -9.13 9.95
CA GLU A 224 -7.69 -10.55 10.00
C GLU A 224 -8.98 -10.85 9.24
N ARG A 225 -9.98 -9.95 9.29
CA ARG A 225 -11.24 -10.10 8.53
C ARG A 225 -11.07 -10.18 7.01
N VAL A 226 -9.98 -9.67 6.46
CA VAL A 226 -9.67 -9.79 5.03
C VAL A 226 -9.00 -11.15 4.79
N ASP A 227 -9.77 -12.22 4.93
CA ASP A 227 -9.35 -13.62 4.84
C ASP A 227 -9.67 -14.26 3.48
N ASP A 228 -9.46 -15.58 3.32
CA ASP A 228 -9.83 -16.31 2.10
C ASP A 228 -11.27 -16.05 1.67
N ARG A 229 -12.22 -16.08 2.61
CA ARG A 229 -13.64 -15.87 2.33
C ARG A 229 -13.89 -14.48 1.77
N TYR A 230 -13.22 -13.46 2.30
CA TYR A 230 -13.30 -12.10 1.78
C TYR A 230 -12.75 -11.99 0.34
N PHE A 231 -11.57 -12.57 0.08
CA PHE A 231 -11.00 -12.61 -1.27
C PHE A 231 -11.92 -13.35 -2.27
N ARG A 232 -12.47 -14.50 -1.88
CA ARG A 232 -13.40 -15.27 -2.74
C ARG A 232 -14.69 -14.51 -3.03
N SER A 233 -15.25 -13.84 -2.03
CA SER A 233 -16.42 -12.97 -2.22
C SER A 233 -16.12 -11.83 -3.19
N PHE A 234 -14.94 -11.20 -3.08
CA PHE A 234 -14.53 -10.12 -3.98
C PHE A 234 -14.37 -10.61 -5.43
N ILE A 235 -13.78 -11.79 -5.63
CA ILE A 235 -13.63 -12.39 -6.96
C ILE A 235 -14.99 -12.67 -7.58
N ASP A 236 -15.92 -13.26 -6.83
CA ASP A 236 -17.27 -13.54 -7.31
C ASP A 236 -18.05 -12.25 -7.61
N PHE A 237 -17.86 -11.21 -6.79
CA PHE A 237 -18.44 -9.89 -7.04
C PHE A 237 -17.96 -9.30 -8.38
N GLY A 238 -16.69 -9.52 -8.71
CA GLY A 238 -16.08 -9.24 -10.01
C GLY A 238 -16.90 -9.78 -11.19
N GLU A 239 -17.33 -11.02 -11.07
CA GLU A 239 -18.09 -11.75 -12.10
C GLU A 239 -19.54 -11.26 -12.22
N VAL A 240 -20.21 -11.02 -11.09
CA VAL A 240 -21.67 -10.81 -11.09
C VAL A 240 -22.11 -9.34 -11.11
N GLU A 241 -21.29 -8.43 -10.58
CA GLU A 241 -21.77 -7.09 -10.22
C GLU A 241 -20.81 -5.96 -10.63
N CYS A 242 -19.54 -6.25 -10.93
CA CYS A 242 -18.48 -5.24 -11.05
C CYS A 242 -18.61 -4.27 -12.23
N GLY A 243 -19.38 -4.61 -13.27
CA GLY A 243 -19.50 -3.90 -14.57
C GLY A 243 -19.12 -2.42 -14.58
N ASP A 244 -20.13 -1.54 -14.48
CA ASP A 244 -19.94 -0.08 -14.62
C ASP A 244 -19.55 0.62 -13.31
N MET A 245 -19.02 -0.08 -12.29
CA MET A 245 -18.68 0.57 -11.02
C MET A 245 -17.29 1.20 -11.00
N GLU A 246 -17.17 2.28 -10.24
CA GLU A 246 -15.90 2.99 -10.02
C GLU A 246 -15.23 2.49 -8.75
N ALA A 247 -13.89 2.40 -8.76
CA ALA A 247 -13.14 2.09 -7.55
C ALA A 247 -13.25 3.23 -6.52
N THR A 248 -13.42 2.90 -5.25
CA THR A 248 -13.42 3.87 -4.13
C THR A 248 -12.02 4.42 -3.82
N ALA A 249 -10.98 3.87 -4.47
CA ALA A 249 -9.61 4.28 -4.28
C ALA A 249 -9.49 5.80 -4.48
N PRO A 250 -8.97 6.55 -3.49
CA PRO A 250 -8.94 8.01 -3.57
C PRO A 250 -8.21 8.47 -4.83
N ALA A 251 -8.80 9.44 -5.52
CA ALA A 251 -8.21 10.00 -6.70
C ALA A 251 -6.85 10.61 -6.37
N THR A 252 -5.99 10.58 -7.38
CA THR A 252 -4.65 11.12 -7.37
C THR A 252 -4.79 12.62 -6.97
N GLY A 253 -4.52 12.94 -5.69
CA GLY A 253 -4.54 14.31 -5.14
C GLY A 253 -5.61 14.66 -4.12
N SER A 254 -6.46 13.70 -3.77
CA SER A 254 -7.45 13.87 -2.71
C SER A 254 -6.82 14.15 -1.34
N MET A 255 -7.38 15.10 -0.59
CA MET A 255 -7.09 15.24 0.83
C MET A 255 -7.67 14.03 1.57
N LEU A 256 -6.81 13.24 2.22
CA LEU A 256 -7.26 12.03 2.93
C LEU A 256 -7.93 12.33 4.27
N CYS A 257 -7.85 13.55 4.80
CA CYS A 257 -8.47 13.93 6.07
C CYS A 257 -10.00 13.67 6.04
N PRO A 258 -10.60 13.04 7.07
CA PRO A 258 -10.03 12.64 8.37
C PRO A 258 -9.32 11.28 8.37
N ASN A 259 -9.32 10.58 7.24
CA ASN A 259 -8.78 9.24 7.04
C ASN A 259 -7.27 9.22 6.73
N LEU A 260 -6.72 8.02 6.68
CA LEU A 260 -5.33 7.74 6.35
C LEU A 260 -5.27 6.56 5.37
N GLU A 261 -4.16 6.46 4.65
CA GLU A 261 -3.80 5.28 3.86
C GLU A 261 -2.37 4.87 4.24
N VAL A 262 -2.11 3.57 4.30
CA VAL A 262 -0.78 3.04 4.60
C VAL A 262 -0.40 1.93 3.64
N ASP A 263 0.75 2.13 3.00
CA ASP A 263 1.40 1.13 2.15
C ASP A 263 2.64 0.61 2.87
N SER A 264 2.54 -0.60 3.45
CA SER A 264 3.62 -1.19 4.23
C SER A 264 4.57 -1.98 3.36
N TRP A 265 5.83 -1.54 3.32
CA TRP A 265 6.90 -2.19 2.54
C TRP A 265 7.88 -2.96 3.43
N LEU A 266 7.56 -3.13 4.72
CA LEU A 266 8.45 -3.71 5.74
C LEU A 266 8.90 -5.15 5.44
N ARG A 267 8.18 -5.87 4.59
CA ARG A 267 8.49 -7.27 4.23
C ARG A 267 9.04 -7.43 2.81
N PHE A 268 9.32 -6.32 2.12
CA PHE A 268 9.92 -6.38 0.78
C PHE A 268 11.44 -6.38 0.89
N ASN A 269 12.10 -7.17 0.04
CA ASN A 269 13.54 -7.44 0.13
C ASN A 269 14.40 -6.33 -0.51
N PHE A 270 13.91 -5.09 -0.53
CA PHE A 270 14.61 -3.96 -1.13
C PHE A 270 15.97 -3.68 -0.49
N HIS A 271 16.13 -4.00 0.81
CA HIS A 271 17.39 -3.84 1.54
C HIS A 271 18.43 -4.93 1.21
N GLU A 272 18.02 -6.00 0.53
CA GLU A 272 18.89 -7.11 0.14
C GLU A 272 19.37 -6.98 -1.31
N LEU A 273 18.85 -5.99 -2.06
CA LEU A 273 19.25 -5.77 -3.44
C LEU A 273 20.73 -5.39 -3.53
N ASP A 274 21.44 -6.15 -4.36
CA ASP A 274 22.86 -5.98 -4.66
C ASP A 274 23.09 -6.28 -6.14
N PHE A 275 23.37 -5.23 -6.90
CA PHE A 275 23.65 -5.28 -8.34
C PHE A 275 25.13 -5.57 -8.65
N GLY A 276 25.90 -6.08 -7.68
CA GLY A 276 27.31 -6.45 -7.85
C GLY A 276 28.31 -5.42 -7.31
N SER A 277 27.83 -4.35 -6.66
CA SER A 277 28.70 -3.33 -6.03
C SER A 277 29.17 -3.71 -4.63
N GLY A 278 28.66 -4.80 -4.05
CA GLY A 278 29.00 -5.26 -2.70
C GLY A 278 28.36 -4.44 -1.58
N ALA A 279 27.65 -3.36 -1.90
CA ALA A 279 26.89 -2.54 -0.97
C ALA A 279 25.39 -2.82 -1.09
N ARG A 280 24.71 -3.00 0.05
CA ARG A 280 23.25 -3.17 0.10
C ARG A 280 22.56 -1.85 -0.30
N ALA A 281 21.60 -1.93 -1.21
CA ALA A 281 20.84 -0.76 -1.63
C ALA A 281 20.07 -0.12 -0.46
N ARG A 282 20.06 1.21 -0.41
CA ARG A 282 19.10 1.96 0.40
C ARG A 282 17.91 2.30 -0.50
N SER A 283 16.69 1.97 -0.05
CA SER A 283 15.47 2.25 -0.78
C SER A 283 14.75 3.49 -0.23
N CYS A 284 14.13 4.25 -1.13
CA CYS A 284 13.19 5.32 -0.83
C CYS A 284 12.05 5.21 -1.85
N LEU A 285 10.81 5.46 -1.43
CA LEU A 285 9.64 5.31 -2.28
C LEU A 285 8.99 6.65 -2.57
N ARG A 286 8.56 6.81 -3.82
CA ARG A 286 7.53 7.74 -4.26
C ARG A 286 6.44 6.93 -4.97
N ILE A 287 5.20 6.96 -4.46
CA ILE A 287 4.08 6.30 -5.12
C ILE A 287 3.47 7.27 -6.14
N CYS A 288 3.65 6.98 -7.42
CA CYS A 288 2.93 7.64 -8.50
C CYS A 288 1.81 6.70 -8.97
N ARG A 289 0.54 7.02 -8.66
CA ARG A 289 -0.61 6.35 -9.28
C ARG A 289 -0.90 6.99 -10.63
N TRP A 290 -1.04 6.18 -11.66
CA TRP A 290 -1.44 6.61 -13.00
C TRP A 290 -2.90 7.06 -12.98
N ARG A 291 -3.20 8.17 -13.68
CA ARG A 291 -4.57 8.45 -14.12
C ARG A 291 -4.78 7.58 -15.36
N GLY A 292 -5.74 6.66 -15.29
CA GLY A 292 -6.27 5.94 -16.44
C GLY A 292 -7.70 6.38 -16.64
#